data_AF-A0A7X9X8Q7-F1
#
_entry.id   AF-A0A7X9X8Q7-F1
#
_cell.length_a   1.000
_cell.length_b   1.000
_cell.length_c   1.000
_cell.angle_alpha   90.00
_cell.angle_beta   90.00
_cell.angle_gamma   90.00
#
_symmetry.space_group_name_H-M   'P 1'
#
loop_
_entity.id
_entity.type
_entity.pdbx_description
1 polymer ?
#
loop_
_entity_poly.entity_id
_entity_poly.type
_entity_poly.pdbx_seq_one_letter_code
_entity_poly.pdbx_strand_id
1 'polypeptide(L)'
;MAKILNTPNGGQELPIFKQPGRRVLLIVGDRIDTAIGASGYLHLCREDDAEIRKLVWRDMTLPEQLFALRVSVGEFLPDELLLPIPLTPDEAAIYREMCRLAAIVKEAQGIWMTISLHERVGPAQPPADSVASYADIGSVWAEKAADLEGTPEVDLAGVLATRNGIESGCERAEAFYSPLLKTRVEGERRAVTHASHPTEQ
;
A
#
# COMPACT_ATOMS: atom_id res chain seq x y z
N MET A 1 16.50 1.42 31.81
CA MET A 1 16.57 2.78 32.42
C MET A 1 16.52 3.79 31.28
N ALA A 2 15.42 4.53 31.17
CA ALA A 2 15.26 5.58 30.16
C ALA A 2 15.93 6.88 30.63
N LYS A 3 16.77 7.47 29.79
CA LYS A 3 17.33 8.81 30.01
C LYS A 3 16.38 9.81 29.35
N ILE A 4 15.64 10.57 30.16
CA ILE A 4 14.86 11.72 29.70
C ILE A 4 15.84 12.89 29.55
N LEU A 5 16.03 13.38 28.33
CA LEU A 5 16.70 14.64 28.06
C LEU A 5 15.61 15.70 27.84
N ASN A 6 15.51 16.65 28.77
CA ASN A 6 14.68 17.84 28.60
C ASN A 6 15.33 18.76 27.56
N THR A 7 14.65 19.00 26.43
CA THR A 7 14.96 20.10 25.53
C THR A 7 14.04 21.30 25.82
N PRO A 8 14.57 22.54 25.86
CA PRO A 8 13.77 23.73 26.07
C PRO A 8 13.26 24.21 24.72
N ASN A 9 12.09 23.73 24.30
CA ASN A 9 11.13 24.39 23.39
C ASN A 9 10.08 23.34 23.00
N GLY A 10 8.82 23.58 23.39
CA GLY A 10 7.70 22.62 23.37
C GLY A 10 7.18 22.20 22.00
N GLY A 11 8.00 21.51 21.21
CA GLY A 11 7.53 20.59 20.19
C GLY A 11 7.59 19.18 20.76
N GLN A 12 6.44 18.53 20.98
CA GLN A 12 6.42 17.08 21.19
C GLN A 12 6.88 16.42 19.87
N GLU A 13 8.17 16.15 19.74
CA GLU A 13 8.65 15.16 18.80
C GLU A 13 8.12 13.80 19.28
N LEU A 14 7.13 13.27 18.57
CA LEU A 14 6.70 11.90 18.74
C LEU A 14 7.93 10.99 18.55
N PRO A 15 8.20 10.02 19.44
CA PRO A 15 9.33 9.13 19.28
C PRO A 15 9.15 8.31 17.99
N ILE A 16 9.94 8.63 16.97
CA ILE A 16 10.02 7.87 15.72
C ILE A 16 10.79 6.58 16.02
N PHE A 17 10.09 5.49 16.30
CA PHE A 17 10.68 4.15 16.30
C PHE A 17 10.82 3.64 14.87
N LYS A 18 11.67 4.29 14.06
CA LYS A 18 12.17 3.62 12.85
C LYS A 18 13.21 2.61 13.30
N GLN A 19 12.80 1.36 13.51
CA GLN A 19 13.77 0.26 13.52
C GLN A 19 14.37 0.20 12.12
N PRO A 20 15.69 0.48 11.96
CA PRO A 20 16.30 0.41 10.65
C PRO A 20 16.20 -1.03 10.13
N GLY A 21 15.49 -1.22 9.01
CA GLY A 21 15.47 -2.47 8.26
C GLY A 21 14.25 -3.38 8.41
N ARG A 22 13.05 -2.87 8.73
CA ARG A 22 11.82 -3.68 8.66
C ARG A 22 10.74 -2.92 7.90
N ARG A 23 10.46 -3.34 6.66
CA ARG A 23 9.34 -2.78 5.92
C ARG A 23 8.04 -3.10 6.63
N VAL A 24 7.17 -2.11 6.80
CA VAL A 24 5.83 -2.28 7.39
C VAL A 24 4.79 -2.07 6.30
N LEU A 25 3.90 -3.03 6.13
CA LEU A 25 2.84 -3.03 5.12
C LEU A 25 1.48 -2.87 5.81
N LEU A 26 0.69 -1.90 5.36
CA LEU A 26 -0.71 -1.76 5.76
C LEU A 26 -1.62 -2.19 4.61
N ILE A 27 -2.43 -3.20 4.86
CA ILE A 27 -3.34 -3.82 3.89
C ILE A 27 -4.76 -3.48 4.30
N VAL A 28 -5.51 -2.91 3.37
CA VAL A 28 -6.88 -2.44 3.58
C VAL A 28 -7.77 -3.13 2.57
N GLY A 29 -8.71 -3.96 3.01
CA GLY A 29 -9.56 -4.64 2.05
C GLY A 29 -10.71 -5.43 2.66
N ASP A 30 -11.81 -5.45 1.91
CA ASP A 30 -13.02 -6.20 2.23
C ASP A 30 -13.25 -7.41 1.30
N ARG A 31 -12.22 -7.90 0.59
CA ARG A 31 -12.43 -9.01 -0.36
C ARG A 31 -11.29 -10.01 -0.41
N ILE A 32 -11.74 -11.25 -0.62
CA ILE A 32 -11.09 -12.57 -0.61
C ILE A 32 -10.09 -12.71 -1.79
N ASP A 33 -9.81 -11.64 -2.51
CA ASP A 33 -9.18 -11.69 -3.83
C ASP A 33 -7.64 -11.61 -3.77
N THR A 34 -7.06 -11.39 -2.59
CA THR A 34 -5.61 -11.33 -2.36
C THR A 34 -5.13 -12.49 -1.50
N ALA A 35 -4.05 -13.14 -1.89
CA ALA A 35 -3.29 -14.03 -1.01
C ALA A 35 -2.69 -13.26 0.18
N ILE A 36 -2.55 -11.94 0.05
CA ILE A 36 -1.90 -11.06 1.04
C ILE A 36 -2.88 -10.60 2.15
N GLY A 37 -4.18 -10.96 2.12
CA GLY A 37 -5.10 -10.54 3.18
C GLY A 37 -6.44 -11.25 3.21
N ALA A 38 -6.84 -11.64 4.43
CA ALA A 38 -8.18 -12.18 4.70
C ALA A 38 -9.25 -11.08 4.59
N SER A 39 -10.46 -11.48 4.18
CA SER A 39 -11.58 -10.58 3.90
C SER A 39 -12.05 -9.76 5.10
N GLY A 40 -12.13 -8.44 4.90
CA GLY A 40 -12.84 -7.55 5.81
C GLY A 40 -12.01 -7.05 6.97
N TYR A 41 -10.70 -6.96 6.80
CA TYR A 41 -9.77 -6.55 7.84
C TYR A 41 -8.83 -5.44 7.39
N LEU A 42 -8.41 -4.64 8.36
CA LEU A 42 -7.22 -3.82 8.29
C LEU A 42 -6.07 -4.61 8.89
N HIS A 43 -5.12 -5.02 8.04
CA HIS A 43 -3.95 -5.77 8.47
C HIS A 43 -2.71 -4.90 8.43
N LEU A 44 -1.92 -4.96 9.49
CA LEU A 44 -0.59 -4.39 9.54
C LEU A 44 0.40 -5.54 9.72
N CYS A 45 1.28 -5.71 8.74
CA CYS A 45 2.26 -6.78 8.72
C CYS A 45 3.68 -6.22 8.62
N ARG A 46 4.64 -6.99 9.10
CA ARG A 46 6.06 -6.78 8.83
C ARG A 46 6.47 -7.48 7.53
N GLU A 47 7.66 -7.14 7.05
CA GLU A 47 8.32 -7.78 5.90
C GLU A 47 8.53 -9.30 6.05
N ASP A 48 8.58 -9.82 7.28
CA ASP A 48 8.62 -11.26 7.57
C ASP A 48 7.22 -11.89 7.67
N ASP A 49 6.21 -11.20 7.14
CA ASP A 49 4.79 -11.55 7.20
C ASP A 49 4.21 -11.68 8.61
N ALA A 50 4.95 -11.22 9.64
CA ALA A 50 4.45 -11.24 11.01
C ALA A 50 3.34 -10.19 11.19
N GLU A 51 2.14 -10.66 11.54
CA GLU A 51 1.01 -9.79 11.87
C GLU A 51 1.32 -8.94 13.12
N ILE A 52 1.22 -7.62 12.98
CA ILE A 52 1.37 -6.64 14.06
C ILE A 52 0.00 -6.24 14.61
N ARG A 53 -0.98 -6.05 13.73
CA ARG A 53 -2.34 -5.63 14.07
C ARG A 53 -3.33 -6.14 13.02
N LYS A 54 -4.49 -6.59 13.50
CA LYS A 54 -5.67 -6.93 12.69
C LYS A 54 -6.91 -6.31 13.31
N LEU A 55 -7.66 -5.53 12.52
CA LEU A 55 -8.96 -4.96 12.93
C LEU A 55 -10.06 -5.42 11.98
N VAL A 56 -11.22 -5.80 12.52
CA VAL A 56 -12.41 -6.10 11.72
C VAL A 56 -12.90 -4.80 11.09
N TRP A 57 -12.62 -4.60 9.81
CA TRP A 57 -12.83 -3.37 9.06
C TRP A 57 -14.16 -3.35 8.29
N ARG A 58 -14.63 -4.52 7.86
CA ARG A 58 -15.87 -4.66 7.08
C ARG A 58 -17.12 -4.17 7.79
N ASP A 59 -17.14 -4.33 9.12
CA ASP A 59 -18.29 -3.98 9.95
C ASP A 59 -18.23 -2.52 10.42
N MET A 60 -17.18 -1.78 10.05
CA MET A 60 -17.00 -0.37 10.38
C MET A 60 -17.73 0.53 9.38
N THR A 61 -18.34 1.59 9.90
CA THR A 61 -18.82 2.72 9.09
C THR A 61 -17.64 3.47 8.45
N LEU A 62 -17.88 4.21 7.36
CA LEU A 62 -16.83 5.00 6.70
C LEU A 62 -16.06 5.93 7.68
N PRO A 63 -16.70 6.66 8.61
CA PRO A 63 -15.97 7.45 9.61
C PRO A 63 -15.03 6.61 10.50
N GLU A 64 -15.47 5.43 10.92
CA GLU A 64 -14.67 4.51 11.75
C GLU A 64 -13.49 3.94 10.96
N GLN A 65 -13.71 3.58 9.69
CA GLN A 65 -12.67 3.16 8.75
C GLN A 65 -11.61 4.25 8.58
N LEU A 66 -12.02 5.49 8.29
CA LEU A 66 -11.10 6.63 8.14
C LEU A 66 -10.33 6.90 9.45
N PHE A 67 -10.98 6.75 10.60
CA PHE A 67 -10.31 6.88 11.90
C PHE A 67 -9.26 5.79 12.13
N ALA A 68 -9.61 4.52 11.92
CA ALA A 68 -8.71 3.39 12.07
C ALA A 68 -7.50 3.49 11.14
N LEU A 69 -7.69 3.98 9.91
CA LEU A 69 -6.62 4.26 8.97
C LEU A 69 -5.64 5.32 9.49
N ARG A 70 -6.16 6.47 9.93
CA ARG A 70 -5.34 7.57 10.47
C ARG A 70 -4.50 7.12 11.65
N VAL A 71 -5.10 6.39 12.59
CA VAL A 71 -4.40 5.86 13.76
C VAL A 71 -3.31 4.89 13.32
N SER A 72 -3.63 3.95 12.44
CA SER A 72 -2.66 2.93 12.00
C SER A 72 -1.49 3.55 11.24
N VAL A 73 -1.75 4.49 10.33
CA VAL A 73 -0.67 5.19 9.62
C VAL A 73 0.16 6.06 10.58
N GLY A 74 -0.48 6.80 11.49
CA GLY A 74 0.23 7.68 12.42
C GLY A 74 1.05 6.94 13.47
N GLU A 75 0.59 5.76 13.92
CA GLU A 75 1.27 4.94 14.93
C GLU A 75 2.43 4.14 14.34
N PHE A 76 2.25 3.59 13.13
CA PHE A 76 3.19 2.60 12.59
C PHE A 76 4.00 3.08 11.40
N LEU A 77 3.57 4.15 10.71
CA LEU A 77 4.27 4.74 9.57
C LEU A 77 4.67 3.68 8.52
N PRO A 78 3.69 2.95 7.96
CA PRO A 78 3.95 1.86 7.03
C PRO A 78 4.70 2.35 5.79
N ASP A 79 5.68 1.58 5.31
CA ASP A 79 6.40 1.89 4.07
C ASP A 79 5.51 1.71 2.83
N GLU A 80 4.52 0.83 2.92
CA GLU A 80 3.62 0.51 1.81
C GLU A 80 2.17 0.41 2.29
N LEU A 81 1.27 0.97 1.47
CA LEU A 81 -0.16 0.93 1.64
C LEU A 81 -0.75 0.11 0.49
N LEU A 82 -1.39 -1.00 0.82
CA LEU A 82 -2.07 -1.88 -0.12
C LEU A 82 -3.58 -1.72 0.03
N LEU A 83 -4.27 -1.45 -1.07
CA LEU A 83 -5.73 -1.34 -1.10
C LEU A 83 -6.30 -1.86 -2.42
N PRO A 84 -7.57 -2.28 -2.50
CA PRO A 84 -8.20 -2.59 -3.78
C PRO A 84 -8.35 -1.34 -4.65
N ILE A 85 -8.44 -1.53 -5.96
CA ILE A 85 -8.88 -0.46 -6.88
C ILE A 85 -10.27 0.06 -6.43
N PRO A 86 -10.45 1.37 -6.15
CA PRO A 86 -11.71 1.88 -5.66
C PRO A 86 -12.82 1.79 -6.72
N LEU A 87 -13.98 1.24 -6.35
CA LEU A 87 -15.19 1.14 -7.18
C LEU A 87 -16.35 1.98 -6.60
N THR A 88 -16.42 2.13 -5.28
CA THR A 88 -17.49 2.88 -4.61
C THR A 88 -17.03 4.27 -4.18
N PRO A 89 -17.96 5.22 -3.93
CA PRO A 89 -17.62 6.52 -3.35
C PRO A 89 -16.87 6.43 -2.01
N ASP A 90 -17.22 5.43 -1.19
CA ASP A 90 -16.61 5.18 0.12
C ASP A 90 -15.18 4.65 -0.04
N GLU A 91 -14.96 3.67 -0.92
CA GLU A 91 -13.62 3.20 -1.27
C GLU A 91 -12.76 4.32 -1.86
N ALA A 92 -13.34 5.18 -2.70
CA ALA A 92 -12.66 6.35 -3.22
C ALA A 92 -12.31 7.37 -2.12
N ALA A 93 -13.13 7.48 -1.08
CA ALA A 93 -12.84 8.32 0.09
C ALA A 93 -11.67 7.75 0.90
N ILE A 94 -11.62 6.43 1.11
CA ILE A 94 -10.50 5.73 1.75
C ILE A 94 -9.20 5.95 0.96
N TYR A 95 -9.24 5.74 -0.36
CA TYR A 95 -8.08 5.98 -1.23
C TYR A 95 -7.58 7.44 -1.14
N ARG A 96 -8.48 8.43 -1.22
CA ARG A 96 -8.11 9.85 -1.07
C ARG A 96 -7.48 10.13 0.28
N GLU A 97 -8.00 9.53 1.35
CA GLU A 97 -7.45 9.68 2.69
C GLU A 97 -6.05 9.08 2.80
N MET A 98 -5.79 7.91 2.20
CA MET A 98 -4.44 7.34 2.14
C MET A 98 -3.46 8.23 1.39
N CYS A 99 -3.85 8.76 0.23
CA CYS A 99 -3.03 9.72 -0.52
C CYS A 99 -2.71 10.96 0.32
N ARG A 100 -3.71 11.47 1.07
CA ARG A 100 -3.54 12.60 1.98
C ARG A 100 -2.58 12.28 3.11
N LEU A 101 -2.71 11.12 3.73
CA LEU A 101 -1.83 10.67 4.82
C LEU A 101 -0.40 10.45 4.32
N ALA A 102 -0.23 9.86 3.13
CA ALA A 102 1.07 9.71 2.47
C ALA A 102 1.77 11.05 2.24
N ALA A 103 1.03 12.06 1.75
CA ALA A 103 1.56 13.41 1.58
C ALA A 103 1.96 14.04 2.93
N ILE A 104 1.09 13.94 3.94
CA ILE A 104 1.36 14.52 5.28
C ILE A 104 2.57 13.87 5.93
N VAL A 105 2.68 12.55 5.92
CA VAL A 105 3.80 11.82 6.52
C VAL A 105 5.11 12.16 5.82
N LYS A 106 5.07 12.29 4.48
CA LYS A 106 6.23 12.74 3.71
C LYS A 106 6.64 14.16 4.08
N GLU A 107 5.70 15.10 4.17
CA GLU A 107 5.99 16.51 4.49
C GLU A 107 6.46 16.67 5.94
N ALA A 108 5.80 16.00 6.89
CA ALA A 108 6.07 16.16 8.31
C ALA A 108 7.30 15.36 8.79
N GLN A 109 7.58 14.20 8.18
CA GLN A 109 8.59 13.26 8.68
C GLN A 109 9.62 12.83 7.63
N GLY A 110 9.50 13.27 6.38
CA GLY A 110 10.38 12.87 5.29
C GLY A 110 10.26 11.39 4.91
N ILE A 111 9.19 10.71 5.33
CA ILE A 111 8.97 9.29 5.10
C ILE A 111 8.15 9.12 3.82
N TRP A 112 8.67 8.36 2.89
CA TRP A 112 7.95 8.00 1.67
C TRP A 112 7.16 6.71 1.91
N MET A 113 5.85 6.78 1.69
CA MET A 113 4.98 5.62 1.70
C MET A 113 4.52 5.35 0.27
N THR A 114 4.67 4.11 -0.21
CA THR A 114 4.14 3.70 -1.51
C THR A 114 2.67 3.34 -1.36
N ILE A 115 1.90 3.56 -2.43
CA ILE A 115 0.50 3.16 -2.51
C ILE A 115 0.36 2.20 -3.69
N SER A 116 -0.06 0.98 -3.40
CA SER A 116 -0.22 -0.10 -4.36
C SER A 116 -1.70 -0.49 -4.43
N LEU A 117 -2.29 -0.43 -5.62
CA LEU A 117 -3.68 -0.81 -5.85
C LEU A 117 -3.76 -2.25 -6.34
N HIS A 118 -4.39 -3.14 -5.60
CA HIS A 118 -4.56 -4.54 -6.02
C HIS A 118 -5.69 -4.69 -7.06
N GLU A 119 -5.44 -5.51 -8.09
CA GLU A 119 -6.43 -5.90 -9.09
C GLU A 119 -7.64 -6.59 -8.46
N ARG A 120 -8.87 -6.21 -8.85
CA ARG A 120 -10.07 -6.86 -8.29
C ARG A 120 -10.56 -7.99 -9.18
N VAL A 121 -11.23 -8.95 -8.57
CA VAL A 121 -12.06 -9.92 -9.28
C VAL A 121 -13.36 -9.21 -9.71
N GLY A 122 -13.31 -8.47 -10.81
CA GLY A 122 -14.43 -7.66 -11.30
C GLY A 122 -14.03 -6.62 -12.36
N PRO A 123 -14.96 -5.75 -12.83
CA PRO A 123 -14.71 -4.84 -13.96
C PRO A 123 -13.83 -3.62 -13.60
N ALA A 124 -13.14 -3.65 -12.46
CA ALA A 124 -12.32 -2.54 -12.00
C ALA A 124 -11.14 -2.35 -12.96
N GLN A 125 -11.11 -1.20 -13.63
CA GLN A 125 -9.99 -0.84 -14.47
C GLN A 125 -8.88 -0.21 -13.63
N PRO A 126 -7.61 -0.56 -13.86
CA PRO A 126 -6.51 0.13 -13.21
C PRO A 126 -6.48 1.61 -13.63
N PRO A 127 -5.89 2.51 -12.82
CA PRO A 127 -5.69 3.89 -13.22
C PRO A 127 -4.87 3.97 -14.51
N ALA A 128 -5.25 4.88 -15.42
CA ALA A 128 -4.66 5.00 -16.75
C ALA A 128 -3.12 5.21 -16.74
N ASP A 129 -2.59 5.92 -15.74
CA ASP A 129 -1.16 6.22 -15.58
C ASP A 129 -0.52 5.38 -14.46
N SER A 130 -0.85 4.10 -14.36
CA SER A 130 -0.28 3.21 -13.34
C SER A 130 0.79 2.28 -13.91
N VAL A 131 1.77 1.96 -13.07
CA VAL A 131 2.75 0.92 -13.36
C VAL A 131 2.29 -0.36 -12.67
N ALA A 132 2.13 -1.42 -13.45
CA ALA A 132 1.83 -2.75 -12.92
C ALA A 132 3.09 -3.41 -12.37
N SER A 133 2.93 -4.11 -11.27
CA SER A 133 3.91 -5.00 -10.64
C SER A 133 3.19 -6.30 -10.28
N TYR A 134 3.93 -7.40 -10.24
CA TYR A 134 3.35 -8.73 -10.06
C TYR A 134 4.00 -9.42 -8.87
N ALA A 135 3.19 -10.00 -7.98
CA ALA A 135 3.67 -10.87 -6.92
C ALA A 135 3.37 -12.33 -7.30
N ASP A 136 4.38 -13.18 -7.27
CA ASP A 136 4.20 -14.63 -7.44
C ASP A 136 3.44 -15.19 -6.24
N ILE A 137 2.30 -15.83 -6.51
CA ILE A 137 1.44 -16.43 -5.49
C ILE A 137 1.30 -17.94 -5.69
N GLY A 138 2.14 -18.57 -6.52
CA GLY A 138 2.04 -19.99 -6.82
C GLY A 138 2.11 -20.88 -5.56
N SER A 139 2.95 -20.51 -4.58
CA SER A 139 3.12 -21.25 -3.32
C SER A 139 1.91 -21.16 -2.38
N VAL A 140 1.13 -20.08 -2.45
CA VAL A 140 -0.01 -19.79 -1.56
C VAL A 140 -1.35 -19.87 -2.28
N TRP A 141 -1.36 -20.24 -3.57
CA TRP A 141 -2.57 -20.32 -4.38
C TRP A 141 -3.61 -21.25 -3.79
N ALA A 142 -3.20 -22.40 -3.24
CA ALA A 142 -4.13 -23.36 -2.65
C ALA A 142 -4.91 -22.78 -1.47
N GLU A 143 -4.25 -21.99 -0.62
CA GLU A 143 -4.88 -21.30 0.51
C GLU A 143 -5.86 -20.24 0.02
N LYS A 144 -5.42 -19.41 -0.93
CA LYS A 144 -6.28 -18.40 -1.57
C LYS A 144 -7.51 -19.03 -2.25
N ALA A 145 -7.33 -20.13 -2.96
CA ALA A 145 -8.42 -20.81 -3.65
C ALA A 145 -9.43 -21.43 -2.66
N ALA A 146 -8.95 -21.93 -1.51
CA ALA A 146 -9.81 -22.44 -0.44
C ALA A 146 -10.63 -21.30 0.21
N ASP A 147 -10.02 -20.13 0.43
CA ASP A 147 -10.73 -18.96 0.96
C ASP A 147 -11.84 -18.47 0.00
N LEU A 148 -11.64 -18.65 -1.31
CA LEU A 148 -12.61 -18.31 -2.35
C LEU A 148 -13.65 -19.42 -2.62
N GLU A 149 -13.51 -20.60 -2.02
CA GLU A 149 -14.38 -21.73 -2.32
C GLU A 149 -15.85 -21.40 -2.03
N GLY A 150 -16.73 -21.69 -2.99
CA GLY A 150 -18.16 -21.40 -2.88
C GLY A 150 -18.56 -19.94 -3.16
N THR A 151 -17.60 -19.09 -3.56
CA THR A 151 -17.89 -17.74 -4.05
C THR A 151 -18.01 -17.73 -5.59
N PRO A 152 -18.86 -16.90 -6.20
CA PRO A 152 -18.90 -16.75 -7.66
C PRO A 152 -17.60 -16.19 -8.25
N GLU A 153 -16.73 -15.65 -7.42
CA GLU A 153 -15.46 -15.03 -7.80
C GLU A 153 -14.31 -16.03 -8.03
N VAL A 154 -14.38 -17.26 -7.52
CA VAL A 154 -13.25 -18.22 -7.53
C VAL A 154 -12.69 -18.52 -8.92
N ASP A 155 -13.56 -18.76 -9.91
CA ASP A 155 -13.14 -19.08 -11.28
C ASP A 155 -12.46 -17.87 -11.94
N LEU A 156 -13.02 -16.68 -11.74
CA LEU A 156 -12.46 -15.45 -12.29
C LEU A 156 -11.12 -15.09 -11.62
N ALA A 157 -11.00 -15.29 -10.31
CA ALA A 157 -9.74 -15.13 -9.59
C ALA A 157 -8.65 -16.07 -10.12
N GLY A 158 -9.01 -17.32 -10.44
CA GLY A 158 -8.10 -18.28 -11.07
C GLY A 158 -7.63 -17.87 -12.45
N VAL A 159 -8.54 -17.35 -13.28
CA VAL A 159 -8.21 -16.83 -14.61
C VAL A 159 -7.29 -15.62 -14.50
N LEU A 160 -7.59 -14.66 -13.62
CA LEU A 160 -6.76 -13.46 -13.42
C LEU A 160 -5.36 -13.84 -12.92
N ALA A 161 -5.28 -14.71 -11.91
CA ALA A 161 -3.99 -15.16 -11.36
C ALA A 161 -3.13 -15.84 -12.42
N THR A 162 -3.72 -16.67 -13.28
CA THR A 162 -3.02 -17.34 -14.38
C THR A 162 -2.58 -16.34 -15.46
N ARG A 163 -3.47 -15.41 -15.85
CA ARG A 163 -3.14 -14.34 -16.82
C ARG A 163 -1.94 -13.53 -16.36
N ASN A 164 -1.98 -13.08 -15.11
CA ASN A 164 -0.90 -12.31 -14.48
C ASN A 164 0.39 -13.13 -14.35
N GLY A 165 0.27 -14.45 -14.07
CA GLY A 165 1.41 -15.37 -14.06
C GLY A 165 2.11 -15.41 -15.43
N ILE A 166 1.35 -15.55 -16.50
CA ILE A 166 1.87 -15.52 -17.87
C ILE A 166 2.59 -14.19 -18.17
N GLU A 167 2.00 -13.06 -17.78
CA GLU A 167 2.59 -11.73 -17.99
C GLU A 167 3.90 -11.52 -17.22
N SER A 168 4.01 -12.12 -16.03
CA SER A 168 5.17 -11.97 -15.13
C SER A 168 6.21 -13.09 -15.26
N GLY A 169 5.90 -14.18 -15.96
CA GLY A 169 6.77 -15.34 -16.11
C GLY A 169 6.70 -16.36 -14.97
N CYS A 170 5.65 -16.36 -14.15
CA CYS A 170 5.39 -17.38 -13.13
C CYS A 170 4.09 -18.16 -13.40
N GLU A 171 3.78 -19.17 -12.59
CA GLU A 171 2.55 -19.96 -12.78
C GLU A 171 1.29 -19.16 -12.45
N ARG A 172 1.34 -18.38 -11.36
CA ARG A 172 0.22 -17.54 -10.89
C ARG A 172 0.76 -16.29 -10.21
N ALA A 173 0.21 -15.13 -10.54
CA ALA A 173 0.56 -13.88 -9.90
C ALA A 173 -0.65 -12.99 -9.55
N GLU A 174 -0.46 -12.12 -8.57
CA GLU A 174 -1.33 -10.96 -8.33
C GLU A 174 -0.75 -9.71 -8.93
N ALA A 175 -1.59 -8.89 -9.57
CA ALA A 175 -1.20 -7.61 -10.12
C ALA A 175 -1.48 -6.47 -9.13
N PHE A 176 -0.50 -5.60 -8.98
CA PHE A 176 -0.54 -4.39 -8.16
C PHE A 176 -0.17 -3.18 -9.01
N TYR A 177 -1.00 -2.15 -8.94
CA TYR A 177 -0.87 -0.94 -9.72
C TYR A 177 -0.41 0.20 -8.83
N SER A 178 0.82 0.68 -9.05
CA SER A 178 1.31 1.91 -8.45
C SER A 178 0.90 3.09 -9.31
N PRO A 179 -0.05 3.96 -8.88
CA PRO A 179 -0.40 5.14 -9.63
C PRO A 179 0.82 6.09 -9.68
N LEU A 180 1.21 6.51 -10.89
CA LEU A 180 2.21 7.56 -11.04
C LEU A 180 1.59 8.87 -10.55
N LEU A 181 1.90 9.25 -9.31
CA LEU A 181 1.59 10.59 -8.82
C LEU A 181 2.31 11.58 -9.75
N LYS A 182 1.55 12.39 -10.50
CA LYS A 182 2.04 13.30 -11.56
C LYS A 182 3.24 14.17 -11.17
N THR A 183 3.45 14.39 -9.87
CA THR A 183 4.62 15.08 -9.31
C THR A 183 5.97 14.38 -9.57
N ARG A 184 6.00 13.08 -9.92
CA ARG A 184 7.26 12.37 -10.23
C ARG A 184 7.76 12.61 -11.66
N VAL A 185 6.85 12.81 -12.62
CA VAL A 185 7.22 12.94 -14.05
C VAL A 185 7.75 14.34 -14.39
N GLU A 186 7.32 15.37 -13.66
CA GLU A 186 7.82 16.74 -13.88
C GLU A 186 9.17 17.02 -13.20
N GLY A 187 9.51 16.28 -12.13
CA GLY A 187 10.77 16.43 -11.42
C GLY A 187 11.98 15.81 -12.14
N GLU A 188 11.79 14.66 -12.79
CA GLU A 188 12.90 13.94 -13.47
C GLU A 188 13.23 14.51 -14.86
N ARG A 189 12.35 15.31 -15.48
CA ARG A 189 12.64 15.98 -16.77
C ARG A 189 13.47 17.26 -16.66
N ARG A 190 13.79 17.75 -15.44
CA ARG A 190 14.55 18.99 -15.25
C ARG A 190 16.02 18.81 -14.83
N ALA A 191 16.54 17.58 -14.76
CA ALA A 191 17.90 17.34 -14.30
C ALA A 191 18.71 16.43 -15.23
N VAL A 192 18.75 16.71 -16.54
CA VAL A 192 19.85 16.25 -17.40
C VAL A 192 20.21 17.33 -18.42
N THR A 193 21.03 18.28 -17.99
CA THR A 193 22.13 18.79 -18.81
C THR A 193 23.33 18.98 -17.90
N HIS A 194 24.29 18.07 -18.02
CA HIS A 194 25.59 18.16 -17.38
C HIS A 194 26.32 19.44 -17.82
N ALA A 195 27.07 19.99 -16.87
CA ALA A 195 27.81 21.23 -16.93
C ALA A 195 28.85 21.31 -18.06
N SER A 196 29.18 22.54 -18.43
CA SER A 196 30.53 22.90 -18.87
C SER A 196 30.84 24.30 -18.33
N HIS A 197 31.60 24.36 -17.24
CA HIS A 197 32.42 25.54 -16.97
C HIS A 197 33.53 25.61 -18.03
N PRO A 198 33.92 26.81 -18.45
CA PRO A 198 35.31 27.18 -18.19
C PRO A 198 35.47 28.60 -17.64
N THR A 199 36.17 28.63 -16.50
CA THR A 199 37.29 29.50 -16.11
C THR A 199 37.29 30.99 -16.46
N GLU A 200 37.48 31.79 -15.40
CA GLU A 200 37.98 33.17 -15.43
C GLU A 200 39.24 33.32 -16.29
N GLN A 201 39.23 34.32 -17.18
CA GLN A 201 40.36 35.20 -17.50
C GLN A 201 39.82 36.60 -17.82
#